data_AF-A0A8T4QQS9-F1
#
_entry.id   AF-A0A8T4QQS9-F1
#
_cell.length_a   1.000
_cell.length_b   1.000
_cell.length_c   1.000
_cell.angle_alpha   90.00
_cell.angle_beta   90.00
_cell.angle_gamma   90.00
#
_symmetry.space_group_name_H-M   'P 1'
#
loop_
_entity.id
_entity.type
_entity.pdbx_description
1 polymer ?
#
loop_
_entity_poly.entity_id
_entity_poly.type
_entity_poly.pdbx_seq_one_letter_code
_entity_poly.pdbx_strand_id
1 'polypeptide(L)'
;MAFEIPFWNRKDGFYDLTPNEVINNPDNFKEEYSRTMKADMTYPIDIMKNNGRWLILDGLHRLVKSKILGYSKVKVRKIPRSEVPNIEKQGRFKKPI
;
A
#
# COMPACT_ATOMS: atom_id res chain seq x y z
N MET A 1 -1.41 -13.92 2.70
CA MET A 1 -2.74 -13.31 2.99
C MET A 1 -2.84 -11.86 2.52
N ALA A 2 -2.13 -10.88 3.10
CA ALA A 2 -2.22 -9.49 2.60
C ALA A 2 -1.57 -9.29 1.22
N PHE A 3 -0.38 -9.89 0.98
CA PHE A 3 0.36 -9.70 -0.27
C PHE A 3 -0.13 -10.54 -1.46
N GLU A 4 -1.18 -11.36 -1.26
CA GLU A 4 -1.86 -12.09 -2.35
C GLU A 4 -3.11 -11.34 -2.84
N ILE A 5 -3.50 -10.26 -2.17
CA ILE A 5 -4.66 -9.46 -2.58
C ILE A 5 -4.18 -8.48 -3.64
N PRO A 6 -4.86 -8.39 -4.79
CA PRO A 6 -4.47 -7.45 -5.81
C PRO A 6 -4.90 -6.03 -5.41
N PHE A 7 -3.93 -5.13 -5.32
CA PHE A 7 -4.13 -3.74 -4.90
C PHE A 7 -3.79 -2.74 -6.00
N TRP A 8 -3.05 -3.20 -7.02
CA TRP A 8 -2.62 -2.38 -8.13
C TRP A 8 -3.24 -2.88 -9.43
N ASN A 9 -3.10 -2.08 -10.47
CA ASN A 9 -3.63 -2.34 -11.78
C ASN A 9 -2.48 -2.66 -12.73
N ARG A 10 -2.66 -3.67 -13.59
CA ARG A 10 -1.94 -3.72 -14.86
C ARG A 10 -2.52 -2.67 -15.81
N LYS A 11 -1.81 -2.44 -16.92
CA LYS A 11 -2.15 -1.41 -17.92
C LYS A 11 -3.63 -1.40 -18.34
N ASP A 12 -4.21 -2.59 -18.52
CA ASP A 12 -5.58 -2.79 -19.00
C ASP A 12 -6.47 -3.53 -17.97
N GLY A 13 -6.04 -3.56 -16.70
CA GLY A 13 -6.71 -4.30 -15.62
C GLY A 13 -7.22 -3.41 -14.49
N PHE A 14 -7.96 -4.01 -13.55
CA PHE A 14 -8.42 -3.32 -12.35
C PHE A 14 -8.31 -4.24 -11.13
N TYR A 15 -7.53 -3.79 -10.14
CA TYR A 15 -7.15 -4.57 -8.96
C TYR A 15 -6.80 -6.01 -9.34
N ASP A 16 -5.83 -6.17 -10.24
CA ASP A 16 -5.40 -7.46 -10.76
C ASP A 16 -3.92 -7.77 -10.48
N LEU A 17 -3.14 -6.79 -10.01
CA LEU A 17 -1.71 -6.95 -9.69
C LEU A 17 -1.48 -7.02 -8.18
N THR A 18 -0.89 -8.12 -7.73
CA THR A 18 -0.59 -8.35 -6.31
C THR A 18 0.80 -7.81 -5.91
N PRO A 19 0.99 -7.46 -4.62
CA PRO A 19 2.32 -7.11 -4.12
C PRO A 19 3.38 -8.19 -4.31
N ASN A 20 3.03 -9.46 -4.13
CA ASN A 20 3.99 -10.55 -4.32
C ASN A 20 4.47 -10.67 -5.76
N GLU A 21 3.60 -10.46 -6.75
CA GLU A 21 4.02 -10.47 -8.16
C GLU A 21 5.04 -9.37 -8.46
N VAL A 22 4.85 -8.18 -7.89
CA VAL A 22 5.80 -7.07 -8.02
C VAL A 22 7.12 -7.36 -7.31
N ILE A 23 7.09 -7.96 -6.12
CA ILE A 23 8.31 -8.36 -5.38
C ILE A 23 9.10 -9.41 -6.17
N ASN A 24 8.41 -10.41 -6.70
CA ASN A 24 9.05 -11.56 -7.35
C ASN A 24 9.51 -11.26 -8.78
N ASN A 25 8.93 -10.25 -9.44
CA ASN A 25 9.23 -9.90 -10.83
C ASN A 25 9.48 -8.38 -10.99
N PRO A 26 10.48 -7.80 -10.30
CA PRO A 26 10.69 -6.36 -10.26
C PRO A 26 10.95 -5.75 -11.65
N ASP A 27 11.59 -6.50 -12.55
CA ASP A 27 11.87 -6.05 -13.92
C ASP A 27 10.63 -6.01 -14.82
N ASN A 28 9.63 -6.85 -14.55
CA ASN A 28 8.36 -6.86 -15.28
C ASN A 28 7.42 -5.75 -14.76
N PHE A 29 7.61 -5.32 -13.51
CA PHE A 29 6.76 -4.34 -12.83
C PHE A 29 7.55 -3.12 -12.30
N LYS A 30 8.46 -2.59 -13.13
CA LYS A 30 9.42 -1.53 -12.75
C LYS A 30 8.77 -0.29 -12.13
N GLU A 31 7.62 0.13 -12.65
CA GLU A 31 6.93 1.32 -12.14
C GLU A 31 6.49 1.14 -10.69
N GLU A 32 5.72 0.08 -10.41
CA GLU A 32 5.22 -0.19 -9.06
C GLU A 32 6.34 -0.59 -8.09
N TYR A 33 7.35 -1.32 -8.57
CA TYR A 33 8.53 -1.62 -7.77
C TYR A 33 9.30 -0.33 -7.41
N SER A 34 9.50 0.58 -8.37
CA SER A 34 10.17 1.87 -8.14
C SER A 34 9.38 2.75 -7.16
N ARG A 35 8.05 2.83 -7.31
CA ARG A 35 7.17 3.55 -6.36
C ARG A 35 7.27 2.95 -4.95
N THR A 36 7.29 1.63 -4.85
CA THR A 36 7.50 0.91 -3.59
C THR A 36 8.83 1.31 -2.95
N MET A 37 9.93 1.24 -3.70
CA MET A 37 11.26 1.55 -3.16
C MET A 37 11.46 3.02 -2.83
N LYS A 38 10.74 3.94 -3.50
CA LYS A 38 10.73 5.38 -3.20
C LYS A 38 9.85 5.77 -2.01
N ALA A 39 9.04 4.85 -1.48
CA ALA A 39 8.18 5.16 -0.34
C ALA A 39 9.02 5.59 0.88
N ASP A 40 8.65 6.73 1.45
CA ASP A 40 9.29 7.28 2.66
C ASP A 40 8.88 6.45 3.88
N MET A 41 9.87 5.85 4.54
CA MET A 41 9.67 4.94 5.68
C MET A 41 9.57 5.67 7.03
N THR A 42 9.76 6.99 7.08
CA THR A 42 9.62 7.79 8.31
C THR A 42 8.16 7.91 8.77
N TYR A 43 7.22 7.80 7.83
CA TYR A 43 5.78 7.83 8.08
C TYR A 43 5.23 6.44 8.46
N PRO A 44 4.26 6.36 9.38
CA PRO A 44 3.64 5.09 9.76
C PRO A 44 2.75 4.51 8.65
N ILE A 45 2.36 3.25 8.80
CA ILE A 45 1.24 2.63 8.06
C ILE A 45 -0.04 2.89 8.83
N ASP A 46 -1.07 3.40 8.15
CA ASP A 46 -2.37 3.65 8.77
C ASP A 46 -3.22 2.38 8.74
N ILE A 47 -3.71 1.99 9.90
CA ILE A 47 -4.55 0.81 10.06
C ILE A 47 -5.84 1.13 10.80
N MET A 48 -6.89 0.38 10.51
CA MET A 48 -8.18 0.51 11.17
C MET A 48 -8.76 -0.85 11.51
N LYS A 49 -9.44 -0.95 12.66
CA LYS A 49 -10.19 -2.16 13.01
C LYS A 49 -11.56 -2.11 12.34
N ASN A 50 -11.87 -3.11 11.53
CA ASN A 50 -13.17 -3.28 10.88
C ASN A 50 -13.65 -4.71 11.07
N ASN A 51 -14.86 -4.89 11.62
CA ASN A 51 -15.45 -6.21 11.91
C ASN A 51 -14.48 -7.17 12.62
N GLY A 52 -13.78 -6.68 13.65
CA GLY A 52 -12.82 -7.47 14.43
C GLY A 52 -11.43 -7.64 13.81
N ARG A 53 -11.22 -7.27 12.55
CA ARG A 53 -9.95 -7.44 11.81
C ARG A 53 -9.24 -6.11 11.60
N TRP A 54 -7.91 -6.13 11.53
CA TRP A 54 -7.11 -4.97 11.14
C TRP A 54 -7.03 -4.88 9.62
N LEU A 55 -7.34 -3.71 9.08
CA LEU A 55 -7.22 -3.36 7.66
C LEU A 55 -6.18 -2.26 7.49
N ILE A 56 -5.50 -2.27 6.35
CA ILE A 56 -4.62 -1.17 5.91
C ILE A 56 -5.50 -0.11 5.27
N LEU A 57 -5.40 1.13 5.75
CA LEU A 57 -6.05 2.30 5.14
C LEU A 57 -5.10 2.99 4.15
N ASP A 58 -3.85 3.18 4.55
CA ASP A 58 -2.80 3.77 3.72
C ASP A 58 -1.43 3.17 4.09
N GLY A 59 -0.47 3.28 3.18
CA GLY A 59 0.91 2.87 3.41
C GLY A 59 1.24 1.48 2.86
N LEU A 60 0.46 0.97 1.91
CA LEU A 60 0.74 -0.32 1.27
C LEU A 60 2.17 -0.38 0.69
N HIS A 61 2.62 0.65 -0.04
CA HIS A 61 4.00 0.71 -0.53
C HIS A 61 5.04 0.62 0.60
N ARG A 62 4.80 1.28 1.75
CA ARG A 62 5.69 1.21 2.93
C ARG A 62 5.71 -0.20 3.52
N LEU A 63 4.55 -0.87 3.57
CA LEU A 63 4.47 -2.25 4.02
C LEU A 63 5.22 -3.21 3.08
N VAL A 64 5.04 -3.07 1.77
CA VAL A 64 5.71 -3.90 0.76
C VAL A 64 7.22 -3.68 0.80
N LYS A 65 7.67 -2.42 0.84
CA LYS A 65 9.09 -2.08 1.04
C LYS A 65 9.64 -2.70 2.32
N SER A 66 8.86 -2.70 3.40
CA SER A 66 9.29 -3.32 4.66
C SER A 66 9.53 -4.82 4.52
N LYS A 67 8.67 -5.52 3.77
CA LYS A 67 8.84 -6.95 3.46
C LYS A 67 10.10 -7.19 2.61
N ILE A 68 10.32 -6.39 1.58
CA ILE A 68 11.51 -6.49 0.71
C ILE A 68 12.79 -6.33 1.54
N LEU A 69 12.80 -5.39 2.49
CA LEU A 69 13.95 -5.12 3.37
C LEU A 69 14.09 -6.12 4.54
N GLY A 70 13.21 -7.11 4.65
CA GLY A 70 13.29 -8.15 5.69
C GLY A 70 12.86 -7.72 7.09
N TYR A 71 12.11 -6.63 7.24
CA TYR A 71 11.61 -6.21 8.55
C TYR A 71 10.52 -7.16 9.06
N SER A 72 10.66 -7.60 10.31
CA SER A 72 9.64 -8.41 11.00
C SER A 72 8.56 -7.59 11.71
N LYS A 73 8.78 -6.27 11.84
CA LYS A 73 7.87 -5.31 12.49
C LYS A 73 7.84 -3.99 11.73
N VAL A 74 6.70 -3.30 11.78
CA VAL A 74 6.50 -2.00 11.14
C VAL A 74 5.83 -1.01 12.09
N LYS A 75 6.11 0.28 11.91
CA LYS A 75 5.43 1.35 12.65
C LYS A 75 4.03 1.57 12.08
N VAL A 76 3.03 1.57 12.95
CA VAL A 76 1.63 1.79 12.56
C VAL A 76 1.00 2.92 13.35
N ARG A 77 0.01 3.57 12.75
CA ARG A 77 -0.92 4.49 13.41
C ARG A 77 -2.32 3.92 13.30
N LYS A 78 -3.00 3.79 14.44
CA LYS A 78 -4.35 3.22 14.53
C LYS A 78 -5.36 4.35 14.35
N ILE A 79 -6.16 4.27 13.29
CA ILE A 79 -7.21 5.23 12.98
C ILE A 79 -8.54 4.67 13.51
N PRO A 80 -9.22 5.37 14.43
CA PRO A 80 -10.56 5.00 14.86
C PRO A 80 -11.54 5.00 13.69
N ARG A 81 -12.53 4.10 13.69
CA ARG A 81 -13.55 4.06 12.64
C ARG A 81 -14.40 5.34 12.59
N SER A 82 -14.50 6.07 13.70
CA SER A 82 -15.16 7.38 13.76
C SER A 82 -14.48 8.44 12.89
N GLU A 83 -13.22 8.26 12.52
CA GLU A 83 -12.47 9.21 11.68
C GLU A 83 -12.69 8.98 10.19
N VAL A 84 -13.38 7.91 9.78
CA VAL A 84 -13.63 7.62 8.35
C VAL A 84 -14.27 8.79 7.60
N PRO A 85 -15.25 9.54 8.15
CA PRO A 85 -15.79 10.74 7.50
C PRO A 85 -14.76 11.86 7.27
N ASN A 86 -13.70 11.90 8.07
CA ASN A 86 -12.63 12.91 7.98
C ASN A 86 -11.50 12.49 7.03
N ILE A 87 -11.54 11.27 6.48
CA ILE A 87 -10.57 10.83 5.47
C ILE A 87 -10.94 11.49 4.15
N GLU A 88 -10.35 12.66 3.90
CA GLU A 88 -10.48 13.33 2.61
C GLU A 88 -9.89 12.46 1.50
N LYS A 89 -10.65 12.23 0.42
CA LYS A 89 -10.04 11.88 -0.86
C LYS A 89 -9.35 13.13 -1.40
N GLN A 90 -8.14 13.43 -0.94
CA GLN A 90 -7.27 14.25 -1.75
C GLN A 90 -7.05 13.47 -3.06
N GLY A 91 -7.57 14.03 -4.14
CA GLY A 91 -7.81 13.33 -5.40
C GLY A 91 -6.58 12.61 -5.93
N ARG A 92 -6.84 11.55 -6.70
CA ARG A 92 -5.90 11.02 -7.71
C ARG A 92 -5.08 12.20 -8.26
N PHE A 93 -3.77 12.18 -8.05
CA PHE A 93 -2.84 13.16 -8.61
C PHE A 93 -3.22 13.45 -10.07
N LYS A 94 -3.90 14.57 -10.35
CA LYS A 94 -3.82 15.20 -11.66
C LYS A 94 -2.39 15.72 -11.70
N LYS A 95 -1.50 15.02 -12.40
CA LYS A 95 -0.19 15.58 -12.77
C LYS A 95 -0.49 16.91 -13.51
N PRO A 96 0.12 18.03 -13.12
CA PRO A 96 0.06 19.24 -13.93
C PRO A 96 0.57 18.91 -15.33
N ILE A 97 -0.15 19.41 -16.34
CA ILE A 97 0.29 19.47 -17.73
C ILE A 97 1.40 20.51 -17.82
#